data_AF-A0A1S8AD41-F1
#
_entry.id   AF-A0A1S8AD41-F1
#
_cell.length_a   1.000
_cell.length_b   1.000
_cell.length_c   1.000
_cell.angle_alpha   90.00
_cell.angle_beta   90.00
_cell.angle_gamma   90.00
#
_symmetry.space_group_name_H-M   'P 1'
#
loop_
_entity.id
_entity.type
_entity.pdbx_description
1 polymer ?
#
loop_
_entity_poly.entity_id
_entity_poly.type
_entity_poly.pdbx_seq_one_letter_code
_entity_poly.pdbx_strand_id
1 'polypeptide(L)' 'MNLCASIDGIVNNLSVPFNKVKAKSASYMAADLVSIGDSWLSFAIKKRLIEPIAGAEDQDWFKCLSHKW' A
#
# COMPACT_ATOMS: atom_id res chain seq x y z
N MET A 1 -2.30 -15.20 14.78
CA MET A 1 -3.13 -15.52 13.61
C MET A 1 -2.33 -15.16 12.37
N ASN A 2 -1.89 -16.14 11.59
CA ASN A 2 -1.09 -15.90 10.38
C ASN A 2 -2.03 -15.46 9.25
N LEU A 3 -1.99 -14.18 8.89
CA LEU A 3 -2.68 -13.67 7.70
C LEU A 3 -1.84 -14.05 6.47
N CYS A 4 -1.95 -15.30 6.03
CA CYS A 4 -1.35 -15.75 4.76
C CYS A 4 -2.25 -15.30 3.60
N ALA A 5 -2.46 -13.99 3.46
CA ALA A 5 -3.10 -13.42 2.29
C ALA A 5 -1.99 -13.09 1.28
N SER A 6 -1.99 -13.77 0.13
CA SER A 6 -1.15 -13.38 -0.99
C SER A 6 -1.44 -11.92 -1.36
N ILE A 7 -0.42 -11.14 -1.68
CA ILE A 7 -0.57 -9.73 -2.11
C ILE A 7 -1.50 -9.63 -3.32
N ASP A 8 -1.44 -10.58 -4.26
CA ASP A 8 -2.40 -10.66 -5.36
C ASP A 8 -3.85 -10.81 -4.86
N GLY A 9 -4.05 -11.56 -3.78
CA GLY A 9 -5.33 -11.68 -3.10
C GLY A 9 -5.75 -10.36 -2.44
N ILE A 10 -4.84 -9.66 -1.78
CA ILE A 10 -5.13 -8.37 -1.14
C ILE A 10 -5.50 -7.32 -2.21
N VAL A 11 -4.69 -7.18 -3.26
CA VAL A 11 -4.90 -6.22 -4.35
C VAL A 11 -6.19 -6.52 -5.11
N ASN A 12 -6.47 -7.79 -5.44
CA ASN A 12 -7.73 -8.15 -6.08
C ASN A 12 -8.93 -7.78 -5.21
N ASN A 13 -8.88 -8.02 -3.90
CA ASN A 13 -9.97 -7.68 -2.99
C ASN A 13 -10.14 -6.15 -2.82
N LEU A 14 -9.05 -5.38 -2.76
CA LEU A 14 -9.09 -3.91 -2.70
C LEU A 14 -9.55 -3.27 -4.02
N SER A 15 -9.36 -3.96 -5.15
CA SER A 15 -9.76 -3.47 -6.48
C SER A 15 -11.23 -3.75 -6.81
N VAL A 16 -11.94 -4.56 -6.02
CA VAL A 16 -13.39 -4.78 -6.21
C VAL A 16 -14.17 -3.62 -5.61
N PRO A 17 -15.06 -2.94 -6.37
CA PRO A 17 -15.92 -1.89 -5.82
C PRO A 17 -16.75 -2.43 -4.64
N PHE A 18 -16.75 -1.69 -3.53
CA PHE A 18 -17.41 -2.03 -2.25
C PHE A 18 -18.84 -2.58 -2.38
N ASN A 19 -19.56 -2.23 -3.45
CA ASN A 19 -20.97 -2.58 -3.63
C ASN A 19 -21.23 -3.99 -4.23
N LYS A 20 -20.21 -4.81 -4.53
CA LYS A 20 -20.41 -6.11 -5.21
C LYS A 20 -20.03 -7.37 -4.42
N VAL A 21 -19.53 -7.27 -3.20
CA VAL A 21 -19.15 -8.46 -2.40
C VAL A 21 -20.15 -8.66 -1.27
N LYS A 22 -20.95 -9.75 -1.34
CA LYS A 22 -21.64 -10.29 -0.16
C LYS A 22 -20.56 -10.66 0.85
N ALA A 23 -20.39 -9.82 1.86
CA ALA A 23 -19.38 -9.93 2.90
C ALA A 23 -19.37 -11.33 3.54
N LYS A 24 -18.38 -12.15 3.18
CA LYS A 24 -17.79 -13.05 4.17
C LYS A 24 -16.85 -12.19 4.99
N SER A 25 -17.03 -12.27 6.30
CA SER A 25 -16.35 -11.51 7.36
C SER A 25 -14.83 -11.69 7.36
N ALA A 26 -14.16 -11.16 6.36
CA ALA A 26 -12.76 -10.77 6.45
C ALA A 26 -12.78 -9.25 6.36
N SER A 27 -12.69 -8.60 7.52
CA SER A 27 -12.53 -7.16 7.62
C SER A 27 -11.17 -6.78 7.04
N TYR A 28 -11.09 -6.67 5.72
CA TYR A 28 -10.01 -5.97 5.03
C TYR A 28 -10.25 -4.48 5.25
N MET A 29 -10.04 -4.03 6.49
CA MET A 29 -10.15 -2.62 6.82
C MET A 29 -9.16 -1.86 5.95
N ALA A 30 -9.64 -0.82 5.27
CA ALA A 30 -8.80 0.11 4.55
C ALA A 30 -7.71 0.61 5.50
N ALA A 31 -6.47 0.23 5.23
CA ALA A 31 -5.33 0.76 5.96
C ALA A 31 -4.95 2.09 5.31
N ASP A 32 -4.98 3.18 6.08
CA ASP A 32 -4.52 4.50 5.63
C ASP A 32 -3.01 4.52 5.35
N LEU A 33 -2.28 3.50 5.84
CA LEU A 33 -0.85 3.30 5.64
C LEU A 33 -0.56 1.83 5.35
N VAL A 34 0.23 1.57 4.31
CA VAL A 34 0.76 0.25 3.99
C VAL A 34 2.28 0.35 3.88
N SER A 35 2.99 -0.53 4.58
CA SER A 35 4.44 -0.68 4.45
C SER A 35 4.77 -1.80 3.47
N ILE A 36 5.76 -1.55 2.60
CA ILE A 36 6.21 -2.49 1.57
C ILE A 36 7.71 -2.73 1.82
N GLY A 37 8.13 -4.00 1.85
CA GLY A 37 9.55 -4.34 1.94
C GLY A 37 10.27 -4.21 0.60
N ASP A 38 11.60 -4.06 0.65
CA ASP A 38 12.45 -3.82 -0.54
C ASP A 38 12.26 -4.85 -1.66
N SER A 39 12.05 -6.12 -1.30
CA SER A 39 11.83 -7.20 -2.27
C SER A 39 10.59 -7.00 -3.14
N TRP A 40 9.61 -6.22 -2.68
CA TRP A 40 8.35 -5.95 -3.39
C TRP A 40 8.30 -4.55 -4.01
N LEU A 41 9.22 -3.66 -3.66
CA LEU A 41 9.24 -2.28 -4.14
C LEU A 41 9.30 -2.20 -5.68
N SER A 42 10.19 -2.98 -6.30
CA SER A 42 10.31 -3.04 -7.76
C SER A 42 9.03 -3.52 -8.45
N PHE A 43 8.36 -4.51 -7.87
CA PHE A 43 7.10 -5.04 -8.40
C PHE A 43 5.99 -3.99 -8.30
N ALA A 44 5.85 -3.34 -7.14
CA ALA A 44 4.83 -2.32 -6.90
C ALA A 44 4.97 -1.13 -7.85
N ILE A 45 6.20 -0.66 -8.12
CA ILE A 45 6.48 0.39 -9.11
C ILE A 45 6.12 -0.09 -10.52
N LYS A 46 6.59 -1.27 -10.94
CA LYS A 46 6.34 -1.82 -12.29
C LYS A 46 4.85 -2.01 -12.57
N LYS A 47 4.07 -2.36 -11.55
CA LYS A 47 2.62 -2.56 -11.65
C LYS A 47 1.82 -1.27 -11.43
N ARG A 48 2.48 -0.13 -11.20
CA ARG A 48 1.86 1.16 -10.89
C ARG A 48 0.89 1.07 -9.69
N LEU A 49 1.26 0.26 -8.70
CA LEU A 49 0.51 0.17 -7.43
C LEU A 49 0.89 1.30 -6.47
N ILE A 50 2.10 1.85 -6.62
CA ILE A 50 2.60 3.03 -5.93
C ILE A 50 3.27 3.96 -6.94
N GLU A 51 3.28 5.25 -6.64
CA GLU A 51 3.98 6.27 -7.41
C GLU A 51 4.81 7.16 -6.47
N PRO A 52 5.98 7.66 -6.90
CA PRO A 52 6.75 8.61 -6.11
C PRO A 52 5.95 9.89 -5.85
N ILE A 53 6.09 10.45 -4.66
CA ILE A 53 5.51 11.77 -4.34
C ILE A 53 6.39 12.84 -4.99
N ALA A 54 5.87 13.49 -6.03
CA ALA A 54 6.57 14.59 -6.69
C ALA A 54 6.75 15.79 -5.74
N GLY A 55 7.94 16.36 -5.70
CA GLY A 55 8.23 17.53 -4.85
C GLY A 55 8.21 17.23 -3.35
N ALA A 56 8.42 15.97 -2.94
CA ALA A 56 8.50 15.61 -1.53
C ALA A 56 9.55 16.47 -0.77
N GLU A 57 10.68 16.78 -1.42
CA GLU A 57 11.77 17.59 -0.87
C GLU A 57 11.36 19.00 -0.45
N ASP A 58 10.34 19.56 -1.09
CA ASP A 58 9.82 20.90 -0.79
C ASP A 58 8.88 20.91 0.42
N GLN A 59 8.41 19.74 0.86
CA GLN A 59 7.44 19.61 1.94
C GLN A 59 8.11 19.71 3.31
N ASP A 60 7.45 20.37 4.26
CA ASP A 60 8.01 20.60 5.60
C ASP A 60 8.30 19.29 6.35
N TRP A 61 7.46 18.27 6.17
CA TRP A 61 7.70 16.95 6.78
C TRP A 61 8.98 16.29 6.28
N PHE A 62 9.36 16.52 5.01
CA PHE A 62 10.59 15.98 4.43
C PHE A 62 11.81 16.74 4.93
N LYS A 63 11.71 18.07 5.05
CA LYS A 63 12.78 18.93 5.61
C LYS A 63 13.08 18.61 7.08
N CYS A 64 12.11 18.02 7.80
CA CYS A 64 12.30 17.56 9.17
C CYS A 64 12.98 16.17 9.28
N LEU A 65 13.23 15.47 8.16
CA LEU A 65 13.95 14.19 8.18
C LEU A 65 15.44 14.42 8.53
N SER A 66 16.02 13.51 9.30
CA SER A 66 17.46 13.55 9.60
C SER A 66 18.28 13.20 8.35
N HIS A 67 19.53 13.67 8.25
CA HIS A 67 20.48 13.35 7.18
C HIS A 67 20.75 11.86 6.88
N LYS A 68 20.25 10.94 7.72
CA LYS A 68 20.33 9.48 7.50
C LYS A 68 19.22 8.93 6.62
N TRP A 69 18.16 9.71 6.44
CA TRP A 69 17.09 9.47 5.46
C TRP A 69 17.47 10.14 4.16
#